data_AF-A0A7W0LYE2-F1
#
_entry.id   AF-A0A7W0LYE2-F1
#
_cell.length_a   1.000
_cell.length_b   1.000
_cell.length_c   1.000
_cell.angle_alpha   90.00
_cell.angle_beta   90.00
_cell.angle_gamma   90.00
#
_symmetry.space_group_name_H-M   'P 1'
#
loop_
_entity.id
_entity.type
_entity.pdbx_description
1 polymer ?
#
loop_
_entity_poly.entity_id
_entity_poly.type
_entity_poly.pdbx_seq_one_letter_code
_entity_poly.pdbx_strand_id
1 'polypeptide(L)'
;MRVPNFVWPLVDWSTDSGGHHWLLRAATCAATVWFLVASEIVGTGASFLMLVGVTLTLIWAVVSPDSAAALALLALLGWEWYTSVQDSVTPWTLVAAVSMFVVHTSVASAATAPAGARFVDPRPVRRLVAAVVVLALTAGVWAAGGVLVDVEGSQPVLSTVAALLGLAALGWFVRDASLPRPG
;
A
#
# COMPACT_ATOMS: atom_id res chain seq x y z
N MET A 1 -27.16 -38.36 -4.44
CA MET A 1 -26.72 -36.97 -4.67
C MET A 1 -25.91 -36.52 -3.46
N ARG A 2 -24.61 -36.26 -3.61
CA ARG A 2 -23.76 -35.73 -2.54
C ARG A 2 -23.87 -34.21 -2.57
N VAL A 3 -24.31 -33.61 -1.47
CA VAL A 3 -24.29 -32.17 -1.28
C VAL A 3 -22.81 -31.75 -1.18
N PRO A 4 -22.32 -30.80 -1.98
CA PRO A 4 -20.96 -30.31 -1.82
C PRO A 4 -20.84 -29.66 -0.43
N ASN A 5 -19.91 -30.17 0.38
CA ASN A 5 -19.50 -29.58 1.65
C ASN A 5 -18.83 -28.23 1.39
N PHE A 6 -19.64 -27.20 1.16
CA PHE A 6 -19.26 -25.79 1.13
C PHE A 6 -19.43 -25.19 2.53
N VAL A 7 -19.04 -25.93 3.56
CA VAL A 7 -19.01 -25.44 4.93
C VAL A 7 -17.59 -24.97 5.17
N TRP A 8 -17.43 -23.65 5.06
CA TRP A 8 -16.36 -22.81 5.58
C TRP A 8 -15.18 -23.54 6.25
N PRO A 9 -13.93 -23.32 5.79
CA PRO A 9 -12.81 -23.38 6.72
C PRO A 9 -12.99 -22.20 7.68
N LEU A 10 -13.81 -22.41 8.73
CA LEU A 10 -13.77 -21.61 9.93
C LEU A 10 -12.38 -21.83 10.49
N VAL A 11 -11.57 -20.84 10.16
CA VAL A 11 -10.16 -20.68 10.39
C VAL A 11 -9.70 -21.34 11.68
N ASP A 12 -8.87 -22.37 11.52
CA ASP A 12 -8.10 -22.94 12.61
C ASP A 12 -6.94 -21.97 12.93
N TRP A 13 -7.23 -20.95 13.75
CA TRP A 13 -6.25 -19.94 14.19
C TRP A 13 -5.28 -20.47 15.26
N SER A 14 -5.42 -21.72 15.68
CA SER A 14 -4.63 -22.33 16.74
C SER A 14 -3.67 -23.35 16.11
N THR A 15 -2.47 -23.00 15.69
CA THR A 15 -1.35 -22.84 16.62
C THR A 15 -0.09 -22.48 15.79
N ASP A 16 0.74 -21.58 16.32
CA ASP A 16 2.13 -21.28 15.94
C ASP A 16 2.50 -20.46 14.68
N SER A 17 1.57 -20.06 13.82
CA SER A 17 1.87 -19.14 12.68
C SER A 17 1.24 -17.73 12.79
N GLY A 18 0.30 -17.53 13.73
CA GLY A 18 -0.55 -16.32 13.81
C GLY A 18 0.17 -15.03 14.22
N GLY A 19 1.32 -15.13 14.89
CA GLY A 19 2.10 -14.00 15.43
C GLY A 19 2.49 -12.93 14.40
N HIS A 20 2.77 -13.33 13.17
CA HIS A 20 3.33 -12.41 12.18
C HIS A 20 2.26 -11.71 11.37
N HIS A 21 1.16 -12.42 11.09
CA HIS A 21 0.04 -11.84 10.36
C HIS A 21 -0.67 -10.78 11.19
N TRP A 22 -0.75 -10.91 12.52
CA TRP A 22 -1.36 -9.86 13.35
C TRP A 22 -0.56 -8.55 13.34
N LEU A 23 0.79 -8.61 13.30
CA LEU A 23 1.64 -7.43 13.23
C LEU A 23 1.41 -6.65 11.93
N LEU A 24 1.37 -7.34 10.79
CA LEU A 24 1.13 -6.71 9.48
C LEU A 24 -0.29 -6.12 9.41
N ARG A 25 -1.27 -6.81 9.97
CA ARG A 25 -2.65 -6.32 10.08
C ARG A 25 -2.72 -5.07 10.98
N ALA A 26 -2.08 -5.10 12.14
CA ALA A 26 -2.01 -3.97 13.06
C ALA A 26 -1.31 -2.77 12.41
N ALA A 27 -0.19 -2.99 11.71
CA ALA A 27 0.52 -1.95 10.96
C ALA A 27 -0.36 -1.34 9.87
N THR A 28 -1.11 -2.17 9.12
CA THR A 28 -2.06 -1.72 8.10
C THR A 28 -3.16 -0.85 8.69
N CYS A 29 -3.77 -1.29 9.80
CA CYS A 29 -4.80 -0.52 10.51
C CYS A 29 -4.23 0.80 11.06
N ALA A 30 -3.10 0.75 11.77
CA ALA A 30 -2.47 1.93 12.36
C ALA A 30 -2.07 2.97 11.30
N ALA A 31 -1.46 2.53 10.19
CA ALA A 31 -1.11 3.41 9.09
C ALA A 31 -2.34 4.01 8.41
N THR A 32 -3.43 3.25 8.25
CA THR A 32 -4.69 3.76 7.69
C THR A 32 -5.30 4.83 8.60
N VAL A 33 -5.33 4.61 9.92
CA VAL A 33 -5.79 5.61 10.90
C VAL A 33 -4.90 6.85 10.85
N TRP A 34 -3.58 6.68 10.83
CA TRP A 34 -2.64 7.79 10.78
C TRP A 34 -2.75 8.61 9.50
N PHE A 35 -3.03 7.96 8.37
CA PHE A 35 -3.37 8.64 7.12
C PHE A 35 -4.61 9.50 7.26
N LEU A 36 -5.70 8.96 7.80
CA LEU A 36 -6.96 9.71 7.98
C LEU A 36 -6.77 10.89 8.93
N VAL A 37 -6.01 10.71 10.01
CA VAL A 37 -5.66 11.82 10.93
C VAL A 37 -4.85 12.89 10.20
N ALA A 38 -3.85 12.51 9.41
CA ALA A 38 -3.08 13.47 8.61
C ALA A 38 -3.99 14.23 7.62
N SER A 39 -4.88 13.52 6.92
CA SER A 39 -5.84 14.10 5.98
C SER A 39 -6.77 15.11 6.67
N GLU A 40 -7.29 14.77 7.85
CA GLU A 40 -8.18 15.65 8.63
C GLU A 40 -7.47 16.93 9.10
N ILE A 41 -6.17 16.86 9.44
CA ILE A 41 -5.42 18.03 9.93
C ILE A 41 -5.22 19.09 8.84
N VAL A 42 -5.04 18.68 7.57
CA VAL A 42 -4.74 19.58 6.46
C VAL A 42 -5.90 19.81 5.50
N GLY A 43 -6.90 18.92 5.52
CA GLY A 43 -8.02 18.92 4.59
C GLY A 43 -9.34 19.38 5.18
N THR A 44 -10.40 19.25 4.39
CA THR A 44 -11.78 19.57 4.81
C THR A 44 -12.49 18.43 5.56
N GLY A 45 -11.77 17.35 5.81
CA GLY A 45 -12.24 16.14 6.46
C GLY A 45 -12.98 15.16 5.55
N ALA A 46 -12.99 13.89 5.96
CA ALA A 46 -13.53 12.80 5.15
C ALA A 46 -15.07 12.71 5.26
N SER A 47 -15.76 12.57 4.12
CA SER A 47 -17.21 12.32 4.13
C SER A 47 -17.55 10.99 4.80
N PHE A 48 -18.75 10.90 5.39
CA PHE A 48 -19.23 9.66 6.02
C PHE A 48 -19.16 8.45 5.08
N LEU A 49 -19.52 8.61 3.81
CA LEU A 49 -19.45 7.53 2.82
C LEU A 49 -18.01 7.09 2.55
N MET A 50 -17.05 8.03 2.54
CA MET A 50 -15.63 7.71 2.41
C MET A 50 -15.15 6.87 3.60
N LEU A 51 -15.48 7.27 4.82
CA LEU A 51 -15.12 6.53 6.03
C LEU A 51 -15.68 5.11 6.04
N VAL A 52 -16.93 4.93 5.60
CA VAL A 52 -17.54 3.60 5.44
C VAL A 52 -16.78 2.77 4.40
N GLY A 53 -16.49 3.35 3.22
CA GLY A 53 -15.74 2.68 2.16
C GLY A 53 -14.34 2.23 2.60
N VAL A 54 -13.59 3.14 3.24
CA VAL A 54 -12.27 2.85 3.81
C VAL A 54 -12.35 1.77 4.87
N THR A 55 -13.33 1.83 5.77
CA THR A 55 -13.49 0.83 6.84
C THR A 55 -13.76 -0.56 6.29
N LEU A 56 -14.70 -0.69 5.34
CA LEU A 56 -15.06 -1.98 4.75
C LEU A 56 -13.90 -2.57 3.93
N THR A 57 -13.24 -1.75 3.12
CA THR A 57 -12.07 -2.20 2.33
C THR A 57 -10.88 -2.53 3.22
N LEU A 58 -10.66 -1.79 4.32
CA LEU A 58 -9.64 -2.09 5.31
C LEU A 58 -9.88 -3.45 5.98
N ILE A 59 -11.11 -3.69 6.46
CA ILE A 59 -11.49 -4.98 7.07
C ILE A 59 -11.22 -6.10 6.07
N TRP A 60 -11.65 -5.93 4.81
CA TRP A 60 -11.46 -6.96 3.78
C TRP A 60 -9.98 -7.16 3.41
N ALA A 61 -9.19 -6.10 3.29
CA ALA A 61 -7.76 -6.18 3.01
C ALA A 61 -6.98 -6.85 4.15
N VAL A 62 -7.37 -6.62 5.40
CA VAL A 62 -6.78 -7.23 6.60
C VAL A 62 -7.13 -8.72 6.67
N VAL A 63 -8.37 -9.10 6.37
CA VAL A 63 -8.83 -10.49 6.37
C VAL A 63 -8.25 -11.28 5.19
N SER A 64 -8.28 -10.68 4.00
CA SER A 64 -7.92 -11.28 2.71
C SER A 64 -6.87 -10.41 1.99
N PRO A 65 -5.59 -10.44 2.41
CA PRO A 65 -4.55 -9.56 1.88
C PRO A 65 -4.22 -9.77 0.40
N ASP A 66 -4.51 -10.95 -0.15
CA ASP A 66 -4.31 -11.26 -1.58
C ASP A 66 -5.50 -10.81 -2.48
N SER A 67 -6.47 -10.08 -1.90
CA SER A 67 -7.63 -9.60 -2.65
C SER A 67 -7.40 -8.21 -3.23
N ALA A 68 -8.18 -7.85 -4.25
CA ALA A 68 -8.20 -6.50 -4.82
C ALA A 68 -8.60 -5.40 -3.82
N ALA A 69 -9.12 -5.75 -2.63
CA ALA A 69 -9.50 -4.78 -1.61
C ALA A 69 -8.32 -3.96 -1.09
N ALA A 70 -7.10 -4.51 -1.11
CA ALA A 70 -5.89 -3.79 -0.74
C ALA A 70 -5.61 -2.60 -1.67
N LEU A 71 -5.77 -2.81 -2.97
CA LEU A 71 -5.63 -1.78 -3.98
C LEU A 71 -6.80 -0.79 -3.92
N ALA A 72 -8.02 -1.29 -3.68
CA ALA A 72 -9.19 -0.43 -3.49
C ALA A 72 -9.02 0.49 -2.27
N LEU A 73 -8.47 -0.03 -1.15
CA LEU A 73 -8.14 0.78 0.02
C LEU A 73 -7.13 1.89 -0.33
N LEU A 74 -6.02 1.55 -0.98
CA LEU A 74 -5.03 2.55 -1.39
C LEU A 74 -5.61 3.59 -2.35
N ALA A 75 -6.49 3.17 -3.28
CA ALA A 75 -7.18 4.07 -4.19
C ALA A 75 -8.13 5.01 -3.45
N LEU A 76 -8.89 4.52 -2.46
CA LEU A 76 -9.78 5.34 -1.63
C LEU A 76 -8.99 6.35 -0.79
N LEU A 77 -7.88 5.93 -0.18
CA LEU A 77 -7.01 6.84 0.58
C LEU A 77 -6.42 7.91 -0.32
N GLY A 78 -5.86 7.53 -1.48
CA GLY A 78 -5.33 8.49 -2.45
C GLY A 78 -6.40 9.44 -3.00
N TRP A 79 -7.61 8.94 -3.27
CA TRP A 79 -8.73 9.76 -3.71
C TRP A 79 -9.16 10.75 -2.63
N GLU A 80 -9.29 10.29 -1.38
CA GLU A 80 -9.58 11.15 -0.25
C GLU A 80 -8.58 12.30 -0.19
N TRP A 81 -7.28 11.99 -0.09
CA TRP A 81 -6.24 13.02 -0.02
C TRP A 81 -6.30 14.01 -1.19
N TYR A 82 -6.47 13.51 -2.41
CA TYR A 82 -6.59 14.34 -3.60
C TYR A 82 -7.80 15.30 -3.54
N THR A 83 -8.92 14.86 -2.97
CA THR A 83 -10.13 15.67 -2.89
C THR A 83 -10.19 16.59 -1.68
N SER A 84 -9.53 16.24 -0.58
CA SER A 84 -9.63 16.98 0.68
C SER A 84 -8.46 17.91 0.95
N VAL A 85 -7.26 17.61 0.44
CA VAL A 85 -6.04 18.39 0.68
C VAL A 85 -5.74 19.30 -0.50
N GLN A 86 -5.87 20.62 -0.29
CA GLN A 86 -5.61 21.62 -1.34
C GLN A 86 -4.13 22.02 -1.44
N ASP A 87 -3.37 21.93 -0.34
CA ASP A 87 -1.94 22.23 -0.31
C ASP A 87 -1.13 20.94 -0.16
N SER A 88 -0.50 20.52 -1.25
CA SER A 88 0.33 19.31 -1.32
C SER A 88 1.75 19.50 -0.79
N VAL A 89 2.15 20.70 -0.37
CA VAL A 89 3.52 21.02 0.08
C VAL A 89 3.55 21.19 1.61
N THR A 90 2.80 20.35 2.31
CA THR A 90 2.76 20.34 3.78
C THR A 90 3.56 19.17 4.35
N PRO A 91 4.14 19.28 5.57
CA PRO A 91 4.81 18.17 6.24
C PRO A 91 3.91 16.93 6.40
N TRP A 92 2.60 17.13 6.43
CA TRP A 92 1.59 16.07 6.49
C TRP A 92 1.52 15.20 5.23
N THR A 93 1.94 15.73 4.08
CA THR A 93 2.06 14.96 2.84
C THR A 93 3.07 13.82 2.98
N LEU A 94 4.18 14.07 3.68
CA LEU A 94 5.16 13.02 3.99
C LEU A 94 4.53 11.94 4.89
N VAL A 95 3.75 12.36 5.88
CA VAL A 95 3.04 11.44 6.79
C VAL A 95 2.07 10.55 6.01
N ALA A 96 1.27 11.13 5.11
CA ALA A 96 0.33 10.40 4.27
C ALA A 96 1.05 9.42 3.33
N ALA A 97 2.14 9.86 2.68
CA ALA A 97 2.94 9.01 1.81
C ALA A 97 3.55 7.82 2.57
N VAL A 98 4.12 8.06 3.76
CA VAL A 98 4.66 7.00 4.63
C VAL A 98 3.55 6.03 5.05
N SER A 99 2.39 6.54 5.43
CA SER A 99 1.24 5.70 5.78
C SER A 99 0.78 4.82 4.63
N MET A 100 0.61 5.37 3.41
CA MET A 100 0.25 4.58 2.22
C MET A 100 1.33 3.53 1.91
N PHE A 101 2.60 3.89 2.05
CA PHE A 101 3.71 2.96 1.86
C PHE A 101 3.65 1.81 2.87
N VAL A 102 3.38 2.09 4.14
CA VAL A 102 3.23 1.06 5.19
C VAL A 102 2.03 0.18 4.90
N VAL A 103 0.88 0.73 4.49
CA VAL A 103 -0.30 -0.06 4.09
C VAL A 103 0.06 -0.99 2.92
N HIS A 104 0.64 -0.45 1.85
CA HIS A 104 0.97 -1.21 0.66
C HIS A 104 1.96 -2.36 0.96
N THR A 105 3.06 -2.04 1.64
CA THR A 105 4.09 -3.03 1.97
C THR A 105 3.62 -4.06 2.98
N SER A 106 2.80 -3.67 3.96
CA SER A 106 2.23 -4.60 4.95
C SER A 106 1.29 -5.61 4.28
N VAL A 107 0.40 -5.13 3.40
CA VAL A 107 -0.53 -6.01 2.69
C VAL A 107 0.17 -6.87 1.64
N ALA A 108 1.10 -6.30 0.86
CA ALA A 108 1.90 -7.08 -0.08
C ALA A 108 2.75 -8.15 0.62
N SER A 109 3.31 -7.84 1.79
CA SER A 109 4.02 -8.83 2.61
C SER A 109 3.07 -9.90 3.15
N ALA A 110 1.87 -9.51 3.59
CA ALA A 110 0.88 -10.45 4.08
C ALA A 110 0.34 -11.38 2.98
N ALA A 111 0.24 -10.90 1.74
CA ALA A 111 -0.19 -11.68 0.58
C ALA A 111 0.88 -12.67 0.10
N THR A 112 2.16 -12.33 0.23
CA THR A 112 3.27 -13.14 -0.28
C THR A 112 3.94 -14.03 0.77
N ALA A 113 3.63 -13.84 2.06
CA ALA A 113 4.20 -14.64 3.14
C ALA A 113 3.65 -16.09 3.12
N PRO A 114 4.52 -17.11 3.05
CA PRO A 114 4.10 -18.51 3.22
C PRO A 114 3.42 -18.72 4.57
N ALA A 115 2.37 -19.55 4.61
CA ALA A 115 1.72 -19.94 5.87
C ALA A 115 2.74 -20.59 6.81
N GLY A 116 3.11 -19.88 7.89
CA GLY A 116 4.14 -20.32 8.85
C GLY A 116 5.53 -19.71 8.67
N ALA A 117 5.73 -18.77 7.73
CA ALA A 117 7.00 -18.08 7.59
C ALA A 117 7.34 -17.26 8.84
N ARG A 118 8.44 -17.61 9.50
CA ARG A 118 9.04 -16.77 10.56
C ARG A 118 9.77 -15.63 9.87
N PHE A 119 9.51 -14.38 10.26
CA PHE A 119 10.13 -13.17 9.67
C PHE A 119 11.63 -13.05 9.93
N VAL A 120 12.25 -14.04 10.59
CA VAL A 120 13.70 -14.17 10.80
C VAL A 120 14.34 -14.68 9.50
N ASP A 121 14.13 -13.94 8.42
CA ASP A 121 14.85 -14.13 7.17
C ASP A 121 16.13 -13.26 7.27
N PRO A 122 17.34 -13.84 7.22
CA PRO A 122 18.62 -13.15 7.45
C PRO A 122 18.99 -12.09 6.39
N ARG A 123 18.04 -11.67 5.55
CA ARG A 123 18.21 -10.59 4.57
C ARG A 123 17.38 -9.34 4.90
N PRO A 124 17.34 -8.85 6.16
CA PRO A 124 16.62 -7.62 6.50
C PRO A 124 17.18 -6.44 5.70
N VAL A 125 18.48 -6.46 5.39
CA VAL A 125 19.15 -5.45 4.56
C VAL A 125 18.55 -5.37 3.16
N ARG A 126 18.25 -6.50 2.49
CA ARG A 126 17.69 -6.47 1.13
C ARG A 126 16.27 -5.91 1.11
N ARG A 127 15.46 -6.24 2.13
CA ARG A 127 14.09 -5.71 2.27
C ARG A 127 14.12 -4.21 2.60
N LEU A 128 15.04 -3.80 3.47
CA LEU A 128 15.25 -2.41 3.81
C LEU A 128 15.74 -1.61 2.60
N VAL A 129 16.70 -2.12 1.84
CA VAL A 129 17.17 -1.48 0.59
C VAL A 129 16.03 -1.35 -0.41
N ALA A 130 15.22 -2.39 -0.61
CA ALA A 130 14.05 -2.30 -1.48
C ALA A 130 13.05 -1.25 -0.98
N ALA A 131 12.77 -1.20 0.32
CA ALA A 131 11.90 -0.21 0.93
C ALA A 131 12.44 1.22 0.74
N VAL A 132 13.73 1.44 1.00
CA VAL A 132 14.41 2.73 0.83
C VAL A 132 14.41 3.15 -0.63
N VAL A 133 14.65 2.22 -1.56
CA VAL A 133 14.58 2.50 -3.01
C VAL A 133 13.16 2.91 -3.42
N VAL A 134 12.14 2.19 -2.97
CA VAL A 134 10.74 2.55 -3.28
C VAL A 134 10.39 3.92 -2.68
N LEU A 135 10.79 4.19 -1.44
CA LEU A 135 10.61 5.50 -0.80
C LEU A 135 11.34 6.61 -1.56
N ALA A 136 12.59 6.40 -1.96
CA ALA A 136 13.38 7.36 -2.71
C ALA A 136 12.79 7.62 -4.11
N LEU A 137 12.33 6.57 -4.80
CA LEU A 137 11.67 6.70 -6.09
C LEU A 137 10.34 7.44 -5.95
N THR A 138 9.56 7.13 -4.91
CA THR A 138 8.30 7.82 -4.62
C THR A 138 8.57 9.30 -4.35
N ALA A 139 9.50 9.61 -3.45
CA ALA A 139 9.92 10.98 -3.17
C ALA A 139 10.45 11.71 -4.42
N GLY A 140 11.20 11.01 -5.28
CA GLY A 140 11.69 11.53 -6.55
C GLY A 140 10.57 11.87 -7.53
N VAL A 141 9.53 11.03 -7.64
CA VAL A 141 8.34 11.31 -8.47
C VAL A 141 7.59 12.53 -7.93
N TRP A 142 7.44 12.64 -6.61
CA TRP A 142 6.80 13.81 -5.99
C TRP A 142 7.61 15.10 -6.18
N ALA A 143 8.93 15.05 -5.99
CA ALA A 143 9.82 16.19 -6.21
C ALA A 143 9.82 16.63 -7.68
N ALA A 144 9.87 15.67 -8.62
CA ALA A 144 9.76 15.96 -10.05
C ALA A 144 8.39 16.56 -10.41
N GLY A 145 7.31 16.03 -9.81
CA GLY A 145 5.97 16.59 -9.94
C GLY A 145 5.90 18.05 -9.49
N GLY A 146 6.45 18.37 -8.31
CA GLY A 146 6.51 19.75 -7.80
C GLY A 146 7.26 20.70 -8.73
N VAL A 147 8.45 20.29 -9.21
CA VAL A 147 9.24 21.10 -10.16
C VAL A 147 8.49 21.30 -11.49
N LEU A 148 7.78 20.28 -11.98
CA LEU A 148 7.02 20.38 -13.24
C LEU A 148 5.80 21.30 -13.12
N VAL A 149 5.11 21.30 -11.97
CA VAL A 149 3.98 22.21 -11.70
C VAL A 149 4.44 23.67 -11.74
N ASP A 150 5.61 23.98 -11.17
CA ASP A 150 6.17 25.33 -11.16
C ASP A 150 6.60 25.83 -12.55
N VAL A 151 6.94 24.92 -13.47
CA VAL A 151 7.51 25.27 -14.79
C VAL A 151 6.44 25.39 -15.88
N GLU A 152 5.39 24.57 -15.87
CA GLU A 152 4.48 24.47 -17.03
C GLU A 152 3.02 24.86 -16.75
N GLY A 153 2.60 25.02 -15.49
CA GLY A 153 1.16 25.15 -15.18
C GLY A 153 0.32 23.96 -15.69
N SER A 154 0.99 22.87 -16.07
CA SER A 154 0.42 21.67 -16.68
C SER A 154 -0.07 20.71 -15.59
N GLN A 155 -1.08 19.91 -15.92
CA GLN A 155 -1.74 19.07 -14.92
C GLN A 155 -0.79 17.97 -14.41
N PRO A 156 -0.40 17.98 -13.11
CA PRO A 156 0.60 17.05 -12.54
C PRO A 156 0.19 15.58 -12.60
N VAL A 157 -1.07 15.28 -12.94
CA VAL A 157 -1.61 13.93 -13.00
C VAL A 157 -0.94 13.10 -14.09
N LEU A 158 -0.76 13.63 -15.30
CA LEU A 158 -0.22 12.85 -16.43
C LEU A 158 1.25 12.50 -16.26
N SER A 159 2.07 13.42 -15.75
CA SER A 159 3.49 13.19 -15.47
C SER A 159 3.67 12.16 -14.35
N THR A 160 2.83 12.23 -13.31
CA THR A 160 2.82 11.24 -12.22
C THR A 160 2.41 9.86 -12.72
N VAL A 161 1.35 9.76 -13.53
CA VAL A 161 0.92 8.49 -14.14
C VAL A 161 2.03 7.91 -15.02
N ALA A 162 2.65 8.71 -15.87
CA ALA A 162 3.74 8.27 -16.74
C ALA A 162 4.95 7.78 -15.94
N ALA A 163 5.32 8.48 -14.86
CA ALA A 163 6.41 8.08 -13.97
C ALA A 163 6.10 6.74 -13.27
N LEU A 164 4.89 6.57 -12.76
CA LEU A 164 4.46 5.31 -12.13
C LEU A 164 4.48 4.14 -13.13
N LEU A 165 4.01 4.35 -14.37
CA LEU A 165 4.07 3.34 -15.42
C LEU A 165 5.52 2.98 -15.80
N GLY A 166 6.41 3.99 -15.87
CA GLY A 166 7.84 3.77 -16.11
C GLY A 166 8.50 2.95 -15.02
N LEU A 167 8.20 3.24 -13.74
CA LEU A 167 8.70 2.47 -12.60
C LEU A 167 8.17 1.04 -12.58
N ALA A 168 6.88 0.85 -12.90
CA ALA A 168 6.28 -0.48 -13.00
C ALA A 168 6.95 -1.31 -14.11
N ALA A 169 7.17 -0.72 -15.28
CA ALA A 169 7.86 -1.38 -16.40
C ALA A 169 9.32 -1.73 -16.05
N LEU A 170 10.04 -0.82 -15.38
CA LEU A 170 11.41 -1.08 -14.92
C LEU A 170 11.45 -2.21 -13.89
N GLY A 171 10.52 -2.22 -12.93
CA GLY A 171 10.41 -3.29 -11.93
C GLY A 171 10.12 -4.64 -12.57
N TRP A 172 9.26 -4.68 -13.59
CA TRP A 172 9.02 -5.89 -14.38
C TRP A 172 10.31 -6.36 -15.06
N PHE A 173 11.01 -5.47 -15.76
CA PHE A 173 12.22 -5.81 -16.50
C PHE A 173 13.32 -6.37 -15.59
N VAL A 174 13.55 -5.74 -14.44
CA VAL A 174 14.54 -6.20 -13.45
C VAL A 174 14.15 -7.58 -12.88
N ARG A 175 12.86 -7.82 -12.65
CA ARG A 175 12.37 -9.12 -12.20
C ARG A 175 12.63 -10.20 -13.25
N ASP A 176 12.30 -9.93 -14.51
CA ASP A 176 12.47 -10.88 -15.62
C ASP A 176 13.96 -11.22 -15.84
N ALA A 177 14.83 -10.21 -15.79
CA ALA A 177 16.28 -10.37 -15.90
C ALA A 177 16.91 -11.17 -14.74
N SER A 178 16.22 -11.29 -13.60
CA SER A 178 16.72 -11.99 -12.41
C SER A 178 16.35 -13.48 -12.34
N LEU A 179 15.48 -13.98 -13.23
CA LEU A 179 15.07 -15.38 -13.24
C LEU A 179 16.06 -16.23 -14.07
N PRO A 180 16.47 -17.43 -13.57
CA PRO A 180 17.29 -18.34 -14.36
C PRO A 180 16.55 -18.76 -15.63
N ARG A 181 17.18 -18.62 -16.80
CA ARG A 181 16.58 -19.09 -18.05
C ARG A 181 16.54 -20.63 -18.04
N PRO A 182 15.40 -21.25 -18.39
CA PRO A 182 15.34 -22.70 -18.55
C PRO A 182 16.30 -23.09 -19.70
N GLY A 183 17.27 -23.95 -19.39
CA GLY A 183 18.20 -24.55 -20.34
C GLY A 183 17.72 -25.91 -20.84
#